data_AF-A0A9Q1K747-F1
#
_entry.id   AF-A0A9Q1K747-F1
#
_cell.length_a   1.000
_cell.length_b   1.000
_cell.length_c   1.000
_cell.angle_alpha   90.00
_cell.angle_beta   90.00
_cell.angle_gamma   90.00
#
_symmetry.space_group_name_H-M   'P 1'
#
loop_
_entity.id
_entity.type
_entity.pdbx_description
1 polymer ?
#
loop_
_entity_poly.entity_id
_entity_poly.type
_entity_poly.pdbx_seq_one_letter_code
_entity_poly.pdbx_strand_id
1 'polypeptide(L)'
;MSVQEYLDKHMLARKIEDAVNAAVRAKTNDPVLFIANHMWKSVQSVITKVKARQILDSRGIPTVEVEYEAIELRDGDKGVYLGNSVTKAVKHVNEKISEALVGMDPTLQSQIDQAMIDLDKTEKKGELGANAILAVSIAACKAGAAEKEVPLYKHIADLSGVTSTILPVPAFTVLSGGKHAGNNLAIQDIMILPIGAKTFEEAVQVGSETYHHLKAVITEKYGVHGCNVGEDGGLAPNISRQATLSVREALDLVMEAIGRTGYSDKIKIAIDVAATSFCIDYPLVSIEDPFDKEDWEHTKYLSGLQICQVVGDGLLMSNPKRIEKAIQESTCNALMLKVPTEYGTFCSTVLLRIEEELGDQANYAGEGWRVS
;
A
#
# COMPACT_ATOMS: atom_id res chain seq x y z
N MET A 1 4.32 -44.51 24.53
CA MET A 1 4.06 -43.43 25.49
C MET A 1 2.87 -43.85 26.34
N SER A 2 3.01 -43.89 27.66
CA SER A 2 1.93 -44.25 28.58
C SER A 2 0.90 -43.10 28.71
N VAL A 3 -0.25 -43.37 29.33
CA VAL A 3 -1.25 -42.32 29.61
C VAL A 3 -0.65 -41.23 30.50
N GLN A 4 0.10 -41.61 31.53
CA GLN A 4 0.74 -40.66 32.44
C GLN A 4 1.80 -39.81 31.71
N GLU A 5 2.67 -40.43 30.91
CA GLU A 5 3.64 -39.72 30.07
C GLU A 5 2.96 -38.74 29.10
N TYR A 6 1.78 -39.07 28.56
CA TYR A 6 1.01 -38.15 27.72
C TYR A 6 0.48 -36.96 28.51
N LEU A 7 -0.13 -37.20 29.68
CA LEU A 7 -0.68 -36.15 30.53
C LEU A 7 0.42 -35.18 31.00
N ASP A 8 1.57 -35.70 31.40
CA ASP A 8 2.71 -34.92 31.89
C ASP A 8 3.38 -34.14 30.75
N LYS A 9 3.66 -34.80 29.61
CA LYS A 9 4.26 -34.16 28.42
C LYS A 9 3.45 -32.98 27.90
N HIS A 10 2.13 -33.08 27.95
CA HIS A 10 1.22 -32.04 27.46
C HIS A 10 0.69 -31.12 28.58
N MET A 11 1.13 -31.32 29.83
CA MET A 11 0.69 -30.59 31.04
C MET A 11 -0.85 -30.52 31.18
N LEU A 12 -1.55 -31.59 30.77
CA LEU A 12 -3.01 -31.59 30.61
C LEU A 12 -3.76 -31.34 31.92
N ALA A 13 -3.31 -31.95 33.02
CA ALA A 13 -3.91 -31.76 34.34
C ALA A 13 -3.87 -30.28 34.76
N ARG A 14 -2.71 -29.63 34.59
CA ARG A 14 -2.50 -28.21 34.93
C ARG A 14 -3.36 -27.29 34.08
N LYS A 15 -3.43 -27.50 32.76
CA LYS A 15 -4.28 -26.69 31.86
C LYS A 15 -5.77 -26.77 32.21
N ILE A 16 -6.26 -27.95 32.59
CA ILE A 16 -7.65 -28.15 33.03
C ILE A 16 -7.87 -27.46 34.38
N GLU A 17 -6.96 -27.61 35.33
CA GLU A 17 -7.02 -26.96 36.65
C GLU A 17 -7.02 -25.42 36.52
N ASP A 18 -6.17 -24.85 35.68
CA ASP A 18 -6.11 -23.40 35.41
C ASP A 18 -7.44 -22.87 34.82
N ALA A 19 -8.06 -23.61 33.89
CA ALA A 19 -9.35 -23.26 33.30
C ALA A 19 -10.51 -23.36 34.30
N VAL A 20 -10.54 -24.40 35.15
CA VAL A 20 -11.51 -24.54 36.25
C VAL A 20 -11.35 -23.38 37.24
N ASN A 21 -10.11 -23.06 37.64
CA ASN A 21 -9.81 -21.93 38.52
C ASN A 21 -10.21 -20.59 37.90
N ALA A 22 -10.07 -20.41 36.59
CA ALA A 22 -10.56 -19.23 35.87
C ALA A 22 -12.10 -19.12 35.94
N ALA A 23 -12.83 -20.21 35.71
CA ALA A 23 -14.29 -20.24 35.80
C ALA A 23 -14.80 -19.93 37.23
N VAL A 24 -14.17 -20.51 38.25
CA VAL A 24 -14.48 -20.26 39.66
C VAL A 24 -14.23 -18.79 40.04
N ARG A 25 -13.11 -18.20 39.60
CA ARG A 25 -12.82 -16.77 39.80
C ARG A 25 -13.83 -15.86 39.09
N ALA A 26 -14.24 -16.22 37.87
CA ALA A 26 -15.22 -15.47 37.09
C ALA A 26 -16.66 -15.56 37.64
N LYS A 27 -16.96 -16.56 38.48
CA LYS A 27 -18.31 -16.86 39.01
C LYS A 27 -19.38 -16.92 37.91
N THR A 28 -19.02 -17.51 36.76
CA THR A 28 -19.90 -17.66 35.61
C THR A 28 -21.14 -18.50 35.93
N ASN A 29 -22.28 -18.11 35.37
CA ASN A 29 -23.53 -18.87 35.48
C ASN A 29 -23.50 -20.17 34.65
N ASP A 30 -22.62 -20.26 33.66
CA ASP A 30 -22.29 -21.49 32.94
C ASP A 30 -20.78 -21.76 33.02
N PRO A 31 -20.34 -22.60 33.99
CA PRO A 31 -18.94 -22.99 34.12
C PRO A 31 -18.43 -23.84 32.97
N VAL A 32 -19.29 -24.66 32.35
CA VAL A 32 -18.87 -25.62 31.32
C VAL A 32 -18.57 -24.88 30.02
N LEU A 33 -19.46 -23.98 29.59
CA LEU A 33 -19.25 -23.13 28.42
C LEU A 33 -18.05 -22.19 28.62
N PHE A 34 -17.86 -21.65 29.83
CA PHE A 34 -16.68 -20.84 30.13
C PHE A 34 -15.39 -21.65 30.05
N ILE A 35 -15.32 -22.84 30.65
CA ILE A 35 -14.14 -23.70 30.59
C ILE A 35 -13.84 -24.10 29.14
N ALA A 36 -14.86 -24.46 28.36
CA ALA A 36 -14.71 -24.78 26.94
C ALA A 36 -14.12 -23.59 26.15
N ASN A 37 -14.66 -22.38 26.31
CA ASN A 37 -14.17 -21.17 25.66
C ASN A 37 -12.77 -20.75 26.15
N HIS A 38 -12.48 -20.91 27.44
CA HIS A 38 -11.18 -20.58 28.02
C HIS A 38 -10.10 -21.56 27.57
N MET A 39 -10.41 -22.86 27.55
CA MET A 39 -9.52 -23.87 26.99
C MET A 39 -9.32 -23.66 25.48
N TRP A 40 -10.36 -23.29 24.73
CA TRP A 40 -10.26 -22.94 23.32
C TRP A 40 -9.31 -21.77 23.09
N LYS A 41 -9.49 -20.64 23.81
CA LYS A 41 -8.57 -19.48 23.75
C LYS A 41 -7.16 -19.78 24.32
N SER A 42 -6.94 -20.91 24.99
CA SER A 42 -5.61 -21.36 25.44
C SER A 42 -4.89 -22.25 24.43
N VAL A 43 -5.55 -22.61 23.33
CA VAL A 43 -4.92 -23.23 22.16
C VAL A 43 -4.42 -22.09 21.28
N GLN A 44 -3.10 -22.03 21.08
CA GLN A 44 -2.47 -21.08 20.16
C GLN A 44 -2.98 -21.37 18.74
N SER A 45 -3.58 -20.37 18.08
CA SER A 45 -3.91 -20.51 16.66
C SER A 45 -2.64 -20.65 15.84
N VAL A 46 -2.70 -21.53 14.85
CA VAL A 46 -1.61 -21.78 13.91
C VAL A 46 -2.15 -21.78 12.49
N ILE A 47 -1.30 -21.47 11.52
CA ILE A 47 -1.60 -21.66 10.10
C ILE A 47 -1.88 -23.14 9.87
N THR A 48 -3.13 -23.50 9.59
CA THR A 48 -3.54 -24.89 9.31
C THR A 48 -3.46 -25.24 7.83
N LYS A 49 -3.55 -24.23 6.96
CA LYS A 49 -3.44 -24.36 5.50
C LYS A 49 -3.23 -23.00 4.85
N VAL A 50 -2.43 -22.95 3.78
CA VAL A 50 -2.38 -21.82 2.84
C VAL A 50 -2.99 -22.26 1.51
N LYS A 51 -3.71 -21.36 0.82
CA LYS A 51 -4.24 -21.60 -0.53
C LYS A 51 -4.09 -20.37 -1.41
N ALA A 52 -3.64 -20.55 -2.64
CA ALA A 52 -3.67 -19.54 -3.69
C ALA A 52 -4.63 -19.91 -4.82
N ARG A 53 -5.19 -18.89 -5.48
CA ARG A 53 -5.84 -18.97 -6.79
C ARG A 53 -5.41 -17.81 -7.68
N GLN A 54 -5.61 -17.98 -9.00
CA GLN A 54 -5.47 -16.88 -9.95
C GLN A 54 -6.79 -16.09 -10.03
N ILE A 55 -6.71 -14.76 -9.98
CA ILE A 55 -7.80 -13.83 -10.29
C ILE A 55 -7.35 -12.87 -11.40
N LEU A 56 -8.12 -11.84 -11.72
CA LEU A 56 -7.73 -10.74 -12.63
C LEU A 56 -7.70 -9.43 -11.85
N ASP A 57 -6.73 -8.56 -12.16
CA ASP A 57 -6.64 -7.19 -11.66
C ASP A 57 -7.66 -6.24 -12.35
N SER A 58 -7.64 -4.96 -11.99
CA SER A 58 -8.52 -3.92 -12.59
C SER A 58 -8.36 -3.75 -14.11
N ARG A 59 -7.21 -4.17 -14.68
CA ARG A 59 -6.88 -4.10 -16.11
C ARG A 59 -7.17 -5.42 -16.84
N GLY A 60 -7.67 -6.44 -16.14
CA GLY A 60 -7.90 -7.77 -16.69
C GLY A 60 -6.62 -8.61 -16.84
N ILE A 61 -5.51 -8.19 -16.24
CA ILE A 61 -4.25 -8.95 -16.19
C ILE A 61 -4.36 -9.97 -15.04
N PRO A 62 -3.93 -11.24 -15.21
CA PRO A 62 -3.96 -12.19 -14.11
C PRO A 62 -3.15 -11.71 -12.89
N THR A 63 -3.56 -12.12 -11.70
CA THR A 63 -2.80 -11.88 -10.45
C THR A 63 -3.07 -12.98 -9.43
N VAL A 64 -2.24 -13.06 -8.38
CA VAL A 64 -2.29 -14.11 -7.35
C VAL A 64 -3.14 -13.65 -6.17
N GLU A 65 -4.30 -14.29 -6.01
CA GLU A 65 -5.03 -14.22 -4.75
C GLU A 65 -4.63 -15.39 -3.85
N VAL A 66 -3.65 -15.12 -2.99
CA VAL A 66 -3.82 -15.33 -1.54
C VAL A 66 -4.31 -13.98 -0.99
N GLU A 67 -4.44 -13.78 0.31
CA GLU A 67 -5.16 -12.61 0.84
C GLU A 67 -4.38 -11.27 0.88
N TYR A 68 -3.33 -11.04 0.08
CA TYR A 68 -3.28 -9.91 -0.91
C TYR A 68 -1.88 -9.64 -1.58
N GLU A 69 -1.92 -9.42 -2.89
CA GLU A 69 -0.89 -9.22 -3.96
C GLU A 69 0.58 -8.72 -3.69
N ALA A 70 1.49 -9.03 -4.65
CA ALA A 70 2.82 -8.39 -4.94
C ALA A 70 3.28 -8.55 -6.42
N ILE A 71 4.55 -8.21 -6.76
CA ILE A 71 5.16 -8.22 -8.12
C ILE A 71 5.34 -9.64 -8.66
N GLU A 72 5.04 -9.80 -9.94
CA GLU A 72 4.52 -11.07 -10.39
C GLU A 72 5.52 -11.99 -11.09
N LEU A 73 5.71 -13.18 -10.51
CA LEU A 73 6.22 -14.33 -11.24
C LEU A 73 5.18 -14.75 -12.29
N ARG A 74 5.44 -14.38 -13.54
CA ARG A 74 4.64 -14.75 -14.72
C ARG A 74 5.05 -16.10 -15.30
N ASP A 75 4.11 -16.80 -15.91
CA ASP A 75 4.33 -18.09 -16.55
C ASP A 75 5.12 -17.96 -17.86
N GLY A 76 4.93 -16.86 -18.61
CA GLY A 76 5.67 -16.53 -19.83
C GLY A 76 5.14 -17.16 -21.13
N ASP A 77 4.11 -17.99 -21.06
CA ASP A 77 3.49 -18.61 -22.24
C ASP A 77 2.55 -17.64 -22.97
N LYS A 78 2.99 -17.13 -24.13
CA LYS A 78 2.22 -16.19 -24.96
C LYS A 78 0.86 -16.75 -25.43
N GLY A 79 0.67 -18.07 -25.43
CA GLY A 79 -0.61 -18.70 -25.75
C GLY A 79 -1.68 -18.57 -24.65
N VAL A 80 -1.29 -18.22 -23.42
CA VAL A 80 -2.18 -18.19 -22.24
C VAL A 80 -2.06 -16.83 -21.54
N TYR A 81 -3.14 -16.05 -21.54
CA TYR A 81 -3.15 -14.66 -21.03
C TYR A 81 -1.98 -13.79 -21.56
N LEU A 82 -1.59 -13.99 -22.83
CA LEU A 82 -0.49 -13.28 -23.50
C LEU A 82 0.89 -13.41 -22.80
N GLY A 83 1.08 -14.43 -21.96
CA GLY A 83 2.28 -14.63 -21.14
C GLY A 83 2.11 -14.25 -19.66
N ASN A 84 1.00 -13.59 -19.31
CA ASN A 84 0.78 -12.99 -17.99
C ASN A 84 0.12 -13.94 -16.98
N SER A 85 -0.15 -15.20 -17.33
CA SER A 85 -0.63 -16.23 -16.41
C SER A 85 0.30 -16.39 -15.19
N VAL A 86 -0.23 -16.81 -14.02
CA VAL A 86 0.52 -16.87 -12.74
C VAL A 86 0.43 -18.25 -12.06
N THR A 87 0.21 -19.31 -12.82
CA THR A 87 0.02 -20.66 -12.29
C THR A 87 1.26 -21.20 -11.56
N LYS A 88 2.47 -20.80 -11.95
CA LYS A 88 3.71 -21.11 -11.20
C LYS A 88 3.70 -20.53 -9.80
N ALA A 89 3.33 -19.25 -9.64
CA ALA A 89 3.25 -18.59 -8.34
C ALA A 89 2.17 -19.23 -7.45
N VAL A 90 0.99 -19.51 -8.02
CA VAL A 90 -0.09 -20.26 -7.33
C VAL A 90 0.38 -21.65 -6.87
N LYS A 91 1.16 -22.36 -7.70
CA LYS A 91 1.76 -23.65 -7.34
C LYS A 91 2.78 -23.51 -6.21
N HIS A 92 3.66 -22.51 -6.26
CA HIS A 92 4.64 -22.26 -5.20
C HIS A 92 3.99 -21.97 -3.85
N VAL A 93 2.87 -21.24 -3.81
CA VAL A 93 2.10 -21.06 -2.57
C VAL A 93 1.53 -22.39 -2.08
N ASN A 94 0.80 -23.10 -2.95
CA ASN A 94 0.04 -24.30 -2.57
C ASN A 94 0.94 -25.50 -2.18
N GLU A 95 2.17 -25.55 -2.67
CA GLU A 95 3.14 -26.61 -2.38
C GLU A 95 4.23 -26.11 -1.40
N LYS A 96 5.21 -25.33 -1.88
CA LYS A 96 6.41 -24.94 -1.11
C LYS A 96 6.09 -24.09 0.12
N ILE A 97 5.34 -22.99 -0.05
CA ILE A 97 5.10 -22.03 1.03
C ILE A 97 4.10 -22.61 2.06
N SER A 98 3.04 -23.29 1.61
CA SER A 98 2.10 -23.92 2.53
C SER A 98 2.75 -25.02 3.38
N GLU A 99 3.73 -25.77 2.87
CA GLU A 99 4.45 -26.75 3.68
C GLU A 99 5.34 -26.07 4.73
N ALA A 100 6.01 -24.96 4.37
CA ALA A 100 6.92 -24.24 5.26
C ALA A 100 6.22 -23.48 6.40
N LEU A 101 5.00 -22.98 6.19
CA LEU A 101 4.30 -22.11 7.16
C LEU A 101 3.27 -22.84 8.04
N VAL A 102 2.85 -24.05 7.70
CA VAL A 102 1.86 -24.78 8.51
C VAL A 102 2.40 -25.07 9.90
N GLY A 103 1.63 -24.71 10.93
CA GLY A 103 2.04 -24.80 12.33
C GLY A 103 2.67 -23.52 12.90
N MET A 104 2.93 -22.49 12.09
CA MET A 104 3.39 -21.18 12.58
C MET A 104 2.25 -20.34 13.16
N ASP A 105 2.56 -19.51 14.16
CA ASP A 105 1.64 -18.55 14.78
C ASP A 105 1.47 -17.32 13.86
N PRO A 106 0.24 -16.99 13.41
CA PRO A 106 -0.01 -15.89 12.49
C PRO A 106 0.27 -14.51 13.08
N THR A 107 0.39 -14.37 14.40
CA THR A 107 0.74 -13.10 15.05
C THR A 107 2.23 -12.77 14.96
N LEU A 108 3.09 -13.73 14.60
CA LEU A 108 4.55 -13.60 14.52
C LEU A 108 5.00 -13.23 13.10
N GLN A 109 4.46 -12.13 12.57
CA GLN A 109 4.66 -11.65 11.19
C GLN A 109 6.12 -11.75 10.72
N SER A 110 7.07 -11.25 11.50
CA SER A 110 8.50 -11.25 11.13
C SER A 110 9.10 -12.65 11.00
N GLN A 111 8.59 -13.64 11.73
CA GLN A 111 9.06 -15.03 11.59
C GLN A 111 8.51 -15.69 10.32
N ILE A 112 7.23 -15.45 10.01
CA ILE A 112 6.59 -15.93 8.79
C ILE A 112 7.27 -15.35 7.55
N ASP A 113 7.53 -14.04 7.56
CA ASP A 113 8.19 -13.36 6.46
C ASP A 113 9.65 -13.79 6.29
N GLN A 114 10.40 -13.94 7.39
CA GLN A 114 11.77 -14.47 7.32
C GLN A 114 11.78 -15.91 6.80
N ALA A 115 10.85 -16.77 7.23
CA ALA A 115 10.77 -18.15 6.74
C ALA A 115 10.54 -18.23 5.23
N MET A 116 9.74 -17.33 4.65
CA MET A 116 9.55 -17.27 3.19
C MET A 116 10.75 -16.67 2.45
N ILE A 117 11.44 -15.68 3.04
CA ILE A 117 12.69 -15.12 2.50
C ILE A 117 13.79 -16.20 2.45
N ASP A 118 13.96 -16.94 3.54
CA ASP A 118 14.93 -18.04 3.66
C ASP A 118 14.59 -19.24 2.76
N LEU A 119 13.30 -19.43 2.43
CA LEU A 119 12.84 -20.44 1.49
C LEU A 119 13.16 -20.07 0.03
N ASP A 120 13.02 -18.79 -0.34
CA ASP A 120 13.33 -18.29 -1.69
C ASP A 120 14.83 -18.26 -2.00
N LYS A 121 15.66 -17.83 -1.04
CA LYS A 121 17.14 -17.80 -1.13
C LYS A 121 17.72 -16.84 -2.18
N THR A 122 16.93 -15.98 -2.81
CA THR A 122 17.41 -14.97 -3.76
C THR A 122 17.19 -13.54 -3.25
N GLU A 123 18.11 -12.61 -3.56
CA GLU A 123 17.99 -11.20 -3.14
C GLU A 123 16.73 -10.51 -3.71
N LYS A 124 16.22 -10.99 -4.86
CA LYS A 124 15.10 -10.40 -5.62
C LYS A 124 13.84 -11.27 -5.69
N LYS A 125 13.70 -12.28 -4.82
CA LYS A 125 12.50 -13.12 -4.71
C LYS A 125 12.08 -13.82 -6.02
N GLY A 126 13.07 -14.27 -6.78
CA GLY A 126 12.91 -14.85 -8.11
C GLY A 126 12.60 -16.36 -8.13
N GLU A 127 12.76 -17.08 -7.02
CA GLU A 127 12.52 -18.53 -6.95
C GLU A 127 11.05 -18.83 -6.61
N LEU A 128 10.48 -18.15 -5.61
CA LEU A 128 9.08 -18.28 -5.24
C LEU A 128 8.19 -17.31 -6.03
N GLY A 129 8.72 -16.12 -6.36
CA GLY A 129 7.96 -14.99 -6.88
C GLY A 129 7.49 -14.08 -5.75
N ALA A 130 7.81 -12.79 -5.83
CA ALA A 130 7.46 -11.86 -4.76
C ALA A 130 5.93 -11.74 -4.56
N ASN A 131 5.14 -11.89 -5.62
CA ASN A 131 3.67 -12.03 -5.60
C ASN A 131 3.19 -13.14 -4.69
N ALA A 132 3.80 -14.33 -4.79
CA ALA A 132 3.47 -15.45 -3.92
C ALA A 132 3.79 -15.12 -2.44
N ILE A 133 4.91 -14.44 -2.19
CA ILE A 133 5.35 -14.14 -0.82
C ILE A 133 4.48 -13.04 -0.17
N LEU A 134 4.19 -11.91 -0.83
CA LEU A 134 3.39 -10.85 -0.17
C LEU A 134 1.93 -11.27 -0.01
N ALA A 135 1.40 -12.03 -0.98
CA ALA A 135 0.05 -12.60 -0.89
C ALA A 135 -0.13 -13.45 0.37
N VAL A 136 0.87 -14.28 0.71
CA VAL A 136 0.87 -15.07 1.93
C VAL A 136 1.17 -14.21 3.17
N SER A 137 2.06 -13.23 3.04
CA SER A 137 2.44 -12.31 4.11
C SER A 137 1.28 -11.43 4.60
N ILE A 138 0.46 -10.88 3.69
CA ILE A 138 -0.72 -10.09 4.05
C ILE A 138 -1.85 -11.00 4.55
N ALA A 139 -1.95 -12.24 4.05
CA ALA A 139 -2.86 -13.24 4.63
C ALA A 139 -2.50 -13.58 6.08
N ALA A 140 -1.21 -13.76 6.37
CA ALA A 140 -0.71 -13.93 7.74
C ALA A 140 -1.02 -12.72 8.62
N CYS A 141 -0.79 -11.49 8.14
CA CYS A 141 -1.14 -10.26 8.86
C CYS A 141 -2.64 -10.19 9.17
N LYS A 142 -3.52 -10.49 8.20
CA LYS A 142 -4.97 -10.55 8.44
C LYS A 142 -5.35 -11.61 9.46
N ALA A 143 -4.74 -12.79 9.42
CA ALA A 143 -4.94 -13.85 10.41
C ALA A 143 -4.43 -13.44 11.81
N GLY A 144 -3.29 -12.75 11.90
CA GLY A 144 -2.73 -12.21 13.14
C GLY A 144 -3.60 -11.13 13.78
N ALA A 145 -4.24 -10.27 12.97
CA ALA A 145 -5.22 -9.29 13.43
C ALA A 145 -6.48 -9.97 13.98
N ALA A 146 -6.98 -11.00 13.27
CA ALA A 146 -8.13 -11.77 13.68
C ALA A 146 -7.89 -12.56 14.99
N GLU A 147 -6.72 -13.19 15.13
CA GLU A 147 -6.31 -13.91 16.35
C GLU A 147 -6.20 -12.97 17.56
N LYS A 148 -5.71 -11.75 17.35
CA LYS A 148 -5.66 -10.70 18.38
C LYS A 148 -7.02 -10.06 18.68
N GLU A 149 -8.09 -10.43 17.96
CA GLU A 149 -9.42 -9.81 18.02
C GLU A 149 -9.38 -8.27 17.80
N VAL A 150 -8.46 -7.77 16.96
CA VAL A 150 -8.31 -6.33 16.65
C VAL A 150 -8.55 -6.01 15.17
N PRO A 151 -8.96 -4.78 14.82
CA PRO A 151 -8.97 -4.32 13.43
C PRO A 151 -7.56 -4.36 12.80
N LEU A 152 -7.49 -4.66 11.50
CA LEU A 152 -6.22 -4.80 10.77
C LEU A 152 -5.31 -3.57 10.93
N TYR A 153 -5.83 -2.35 10.81
CA TYR A 153 -5.04 -1.13 10.96
C TYR A 153 -4.35 -1.04 12.33
N LYS A 154 -4.99 -1.55 13.40
CA LYS A 154 -4.41 -1.56 14.74
C LYS A 154 -3.34 -2.63 14.87
N HIS A 155 -3.54 -3.81 14.29
CA HIS A 155 -2.49 -4.82 14.25
C HIS A 155 -1.24 -4.34 13.50
N ILE A 156 -1.42 -3.60 12.40
CA ILE A 156 -0.32 -2.99 11.65
C ILE A 156 0.40 -1.95 12.52
N ALA A 157 -0.33 -1.08 13.23
CA ALA A 157 0.26 -0.13 14.17
C ALA A 157 1.07 -0.85 15.28
N ASP A 158 0.54 -1.94 15.86
CA ASP A 158 1.26 -2.76 16.83
C ASP A 158 2.56 -3.39 16.25
N LEU A 159 2.57 -3.76 14.96
CA LEU A 159 3.74 -4.33 14.27
C LEU A 159 4.81 -3.28 13.93
N SER A 160 4.39 -2.04 13.68
CA SER A 160 5.29 -0.89 13.44
C SER A 160 5.70 -0.16 14.71
N GLY A 161 5.14 -0.50 15.88
CA GLY A 161 5.39 0.23 17.14
C GLY A 161 4.69 1.59 17.24
N VAL A 162 3.81 1.92 16.30
CA VAL A 162 3.07 3.18 16.23
C VAL A 162 1.93 3.18 17.26
N THR A 163 1.92 4.17 18.15
CA THR A 163 0.94 4.25 19.26
C THR A 163 -0.28 5.12 18.96
N SER A 164 -0.20 5.97 17.93
CA SER A 164 -1.29 6.88 17.52
C SER A 164 -1.53 6.76 16.02
N THR A 165 -2.76 6.43 15.63
CA THR A 165 -3.15 6.27 14.22
C THR A 165 -3.78 7.55 13.67
N ILE A 166 -3.25 8.07 12.57
CA ILE A 166 -3.84 9.19 11.81
C ILE A 166 -4.64 8.68 10.61
N LEU A 167 -5.62 9.48 10.16
CA LEU A 167 -6.24 9.30 8.84
C LEU A 167 -5.48 10.15 7.81
N PRO A 168 -5.09 9.61 6.65
CA PRO A 168 -4.30 10.34 5.66
C PRO A 168 -5.16 11.38 4.92
N VAL A 169 -4.54 12.45 4.41
CA VAL A 169 -5.18 13.23 3.34
C VAL A 169 -5.20 12.37 2.07
N PRO A 170 -6.37 12.09 1.47
CA PRO A 170 -6.44 11.37 0.20
C PRO A 170 -5.95 12.25 -0.96
N ALA A 171 -5.08 11.69 -1.80
CA ALA A 171 -4.75 12.23 -3.10
C ALA A 171 -5.64 11.54 -4.15
N PHE A 172 -6.52 12.30 -4.81
CA PHE A 172 -7.41 11.76 -5.84
C PHE A 172 -6.86 12.04 -7.23
N THR A 173 -6.53 11.00 -7.98
CA THR A 173 -6.23 11.11 -9.42
C THR A 173 -7.46 11.63 -10.16
N VAL A 174 -7.35 12.82 -10.76
CA VAL A 174 -8.44 13.48 -11.47
C VAL A 174 -8.21 13.57 -12.99
N LEU A 175 -6.95 13.62 -13.43
CA LEU A 175 -6.56 13.48 -14.82
C LEU A 175 -5.41 12.47 -14.93
N SER A 176 -5.47 11.61 -15.94
CA SER A 176 -4.40 10.66 -16.25
C SER A 176 -3.86 10.91 -17.66
N GLY A 177 -2.58 10.62 -17.84
CA GLY A 177 -1.79 10.83 -19.05
C GLY A 177 -0.66 9.81 -19.15
N GLY A 178 0.43 10.18 -19.83
CA GLY A 178 1.65 9.38 -19.92
C GLY A 178 1.39 7.95 -20.42
N LYS A 179 1.60 6.96 -19.54
CA LYS A 179 1.32 5.55 -19.83
C LYS A 179 -0.08 5.09 -19.39
N HIS A 180 -0.69 5.80 -18.44
CA HIS A 180 -1.99 5.45 -17.84
C HIS A 180 -3.18 5.90 -18.69
N ALA A 181 -2.96 6.70 -19.74
CA ALA A 181 -3.98 7.09 -20.71
C ALA A 181 -3.42 7.28 -22.13
N GLY A 182 -4.21 6.88 -23.15
CA GLY A 182 -3.87 7.06 -24.57
C GLY A 182 -4.09 8.48 -25.12
N ASN A 183 -3.75 9.52 -24.36
CA ASN A 183 -3.90 10.93 -24.74
C ASN A 183 -2.53 11.62 -24.98
N ASN A 184 -2.49 12.96 -25.01
CA ASN A 184 -1.25 13.73 -25.24
C ASN A 184 -0.73 14.46 -23.98
N LEU A 185 -1.27 14.15 -22.79
CA LEU A 185 -0.74 14.67 -21.53
C LEU A 185 0.57 13.93 -21.22
N ALA A 186 1.67 14.66 -21.04
CA ALA A 186 2.99 14.06 -20.80
C ALA A 186 3.14 13.54 -19.36
N ILE A 187 2.55 14.26 -18.41
CA ILE A 187 2.44 13.89 -16.98
C ILE A 187 1.60 12.63 -16.86
N GLN A 188 1.98 11.73 -15.96
CA GLN A 188 1.32 10.46 -15.75
C GLN A 188 -0.02 10.66 -15.03
N ASP A 189 -0.03 11.38 -13.90
CA ASP A 189 -1.26 11.71 -13.18
C ASP A 189 -1.26 13.12 -12.57
N ILE A 190 -2.42 13.77 -12.56
CA ILE A 190 -2.68 15.01 -11.83
C ILE A 190 -3.70 14.70 -10.74
N MET A 191 -3.34 15.02 -9.50
CA MET A 191 -4.09 14.70 -8.30
C MET A 191 -4.58 15.95 -7.58
N ILE A 192 -5.74 15.84 -6.91
CA ILE A 192 -6.21 16.84 -5.95
C ILE A 192 -6.11 16.31 -4.52
N LEU A 193 -5.65 17.17 -3.60
CA LEU A 193 -5.46 16.88 -2.18
C LEU A 193 -6.31 17.85 -1.35
N PRO A 194 -7.41 17.40 -0.72
CA PRO A 194 -8.27 18.22 0.15
C PRO A 194 -7.67 18.53 1.53
N ILE A 195 -6.46 19.10 1.59
CA ILE A 195 -5.72 19.36 2.84
C ILE A 195 -6.46 20.26 3.85
N GLY A 196 -7.44 21.06 3.41
CA GLY A 196 -8.25 21.91 4.29
C GLY A 196 -9.53 21.25 4.82
N ALA A 197 -9.78 19.97 4.49
CA ALA A 197 -10.86 19.20 5.09
C ALA A 197 -10.56 18.82 6.55
N LYS A 198 -11.57 18.82 7.40
CA LYS A 198 -11.44 18.53 8.84
C LYS A 198 -11.59 17.05 9.18
N THR A 199 -12.18 16.28 8.28
CA THR A 199 -12.37 14.83 8.42
C THR A 199 -12.06 14.14 7.09
N PHE A 200 -11.72 12.85 7.16
CA PHE A 200 -11.54 12.03 5.96
C PHE A 200 -12.84 11.95 5.10
N GLU A 201 -14.00 11.93 5.74
CA GLU A 201 -15.31 11.98 5.06
C GLU A 201 -15.50 13.29 4.27
N GLU A 202 -15.17 14.43 4.86
CA GLU A 202 -15.19 15.73 4.16
C GLU A 202 -14.16 15.74 3.01
N ALA A 203 -12.97 15.15 3.19
CA ALA A 203 -11.98 15.05 2.13
C ALA A 203 -12.49 14.21 0.95
N VAL A 204 -13.15 13.08 1.21
CA VAL A 204 -13.79 12.23 0.18
C VAL A 204 -14.94 12.96 -0.53
N GLN A 205 -15.76 13.72 0.20
CA GLN A 205 -16.81 14.54 -0.40
C GLN A 205 -16.20 15.60 -1.34
N VAL A 206 -15.23 16.38 -0.87
CA VAL A 206 -14.56 17.44 -1.63
C VAL A 206 -13.88 16.88 -2.89
N GLY A 207 -13.21 15.73 -2.79
CA GLY A 207 -12.60 15.03 -3.93
C GLY A 207 -13.64 14.58 -4.96
N SER A 208 -14.71 13.92 -4.50
CA SER A 208 -15.80 13.43 -5.35
C SER A 208 -16.53 14.55 -6.09
N GLU A 209 -16.91 15.62 -5.39
CA GLU A 209 -17.60 16.77 -6.00
C GLU A 209 -16.70 17.45 -7.05
N THR A 210 -15.42 17.66 -6.74
CA THR A 210 -14.46 18.26 -7.69
C THR A 210 -14.24 17.38 -8.93
N TYR A 211 -14.17 16.04 -8.78
CA TYR A 211 -14.08 15.11 -9.92
C TYR A 211 -15.31 15.21 -10.84
N HIS A 212 -16.52 15.31 -10.28
CA HIS A 212 -17.74 15.46 -11.06
C HIS A 212 -17.83 16.83 -11.75
N HIS A 213 -17.39 17.90 -11.10
CA HIS A 213 -17.27 19.22 -11.74
C HIS A 213 -16.24 19.23 -12.87
N LEU A 214 -15.09 18.56 -12.70
CA LEU A 214 -14.09 18.38 -13.76
C LEU A 214 -14.65 17.62 -14.97
N LYS A 215 -15.43 16.55 -14.71
CA LYS A 215 -16.14 15.81 -15.76
C LYS A 215 -17.12 16.70 -16.54
N ALA A 216 -17.81 17.63 -15.87
CA ALA A 216 -18.67 18.61 -16.53
C ALA A 216 -17.86 19.59 -17.40
N VAL A 217 -16.80 20.22 -16.85
CA VAL A 217 -15.88 21.11 -17.59
C VAL A 217 -15.34 20.43 -18.86
N ILE A 218 -14.89 19.18 -18.74
CA ILE A 218 -14.36 18.39 -19.86
C ILE A 218 -15.45 18.05 -20.88
N THR A 219 -16.67 17.70 -20.42
CA THR A 219 -17.80 17.45 -21.32
C THR A 219 -18.17 18.71 -22.12
N GLU A 220 -18.16 19.87 -21.48
CA GLU A 220 -18.45 21.16 -22.10
C GLU A 220 -17.39 21.57 -23.14
N LYS A 221 -16.10 21.33 -22.86
CA LYS A 221 -14.97 21.75 -23.72
C LYS A 221 -14.59 20.75 -24.82
N TYR A 222 -14.64 19.44 -24.53
CA TYR A 222 -14.18 18.37 -25.44
C TYR A 222 -15.29 17.38 -25.84
N GLY A 223 -16.51 17.56 -25.35
CA GLY A 223 -17.61 16.63 -25.55
C GLY A 223 -17.51 15.37 -24.68
N VAL A 224 -18.54 14.52 -24.76
CA VAL A 224 -18.71 13.32 -23.93
C VAL A 224 -17.52 12.34 -24.07
N HIS A 225 -16.88 12.28 -25.24
CA HIS A 225 -15.72 11.42 -25.49
C HIS A 225 -14.45 11.84 -24.74
N GLY A 226 -14.37 13.09 -24.24
CA GLY A 226 -13.28 13.53 -23.37
C GLY A 226 -13.33 12.94 -21.95
N CYS A 227 -14.46 12.31 -21.57
CA CYS A 227 -14.68 11.76 -20.24
C CYS A 227 -14.41 10.25 -20.11
N ASN A 228 -13.63 9.67 -21.03
CA ASN A 228 -13.03 8.36 -20.82
C ASN A 228 -12.07 8.42 -19.62
N VAL A 229 -11.89 7.29 -18.93
CA VAL A 229 -10.98 7.18 -17.78
C VAL A 229 -9.71 6.42 -18.14
N GLY A 230 -8.58 6.79 -17.52
CA GLY A 230 -7.32 6.04 -17.54
C GLY A 230 -7.31 4.86 -16.58
N GLU A 231 -6.16 4.21 -16.42
CA GLU A 231 -6.00 3.00 -15.57
C GLU A 231 -6.43 3.25 -14.11
N ASP A 232 -6.07 4.40 -13.53
CA ASP A 232 -6.37 4.77 -12.13
C ASP A 232 -7.66 5.60 -11.96
N GLY A 233 -8.53 5.62 -12.98
CA GLY A 233 -9.84 6.28 -12.92
C GLY A 233 -9.83 7.80 -13.17
N GLY A 234 -8.66 8.43 -13.31
CA GLY A 234 -8.52 9.81 -13.77
C GLY A 234 -9.11 10.03 -15.16
N LEU A 235 -9.67 11.20 -15.44
CA LEU A 235 -10.24 11.51 -16.75
C LEU A 235 -9.12 11.71 -17.79
N ALA A 236 -9.35 11.26 -19.02
CA ALA A 236 -8.36 11.24 -20.09
C ALA A 236 -8.78 12.08 -21.32
N PRO A 237 -8.97 13.41 -21.19
CA PRO A 237 -9.34 14.26 -22.31
C PRO A 237 -8.25 14.35 -23.39
N ASN A 238 -8.68 14.60 -24.64
CA ASN A 238 -7.78 14.83 -25.77
C ASN A 238 -7.20 16.26 -25.73
N ILE A 239 -6.25 16.47 -24.83
CA ILE A 239 -5.49 17.71 -24.62
C ILE A 239 -4.52 17.96 -25.80
N SER A 240 -4.06 19.21 -25.96
CA SER A 240 -3.02 19.63 -26.93
C SER A 240 -1.81 18.69 -27.02
N ARG A 241 -1.17 18.61 -28.20
CA ARG A 241 0.03 17.78 -28.45
C ARG A 241 1.35 18.38 -28.00
N GLN A 242 1.39 19.66 -27.65
CA GLN A 242 2.63 20.33 -27.25
C GLN A 242 2.77 20.24 -25.72
N ALA A 243 3.77 19.51 -25.22
CA ALA A 243 3.89 19.15 -23.80
C ALA A 243 3.71 20.31 -22.80
N THR A 244 4.37 21.45 -23.01
CA THR A 244 4.22 22.63 -22.13
C THR A 244 2.81 23.21 -22.15
N LEU A 245 2.13 23.17 -23.30
CA LEU A 245 0.73 23.60 -23.41
C LEU A 245 -0.23 22.54 -22.83
N SER A 246 0.09 21.25 -22.93
CA SER A 246 -0.79 20.18 -22.44
C SER A 246 -0.83 20.12 -20.91
N VAL A 247 0.30 20.34 -20.24
CA VAL A 247 0.34 20.47 -18.77
C VAL A 247 -0.44 21.70 -18.28
N ARG A 248 -0.23 22.87 -18.89
CA ARG A 248 -0.98 24.10 -18.55
C ARG A 248 -2.47 23.92 -18.82
N GLU A 249 -2.85 23.40 -19.98
CA GLU A 249 -4.25 23.13 -20.33
C GLU A 249 -4.92 22.13 -19.35
N ALA A 250 -4.19 21.10 -18.90
CA ALA A 250 -4.70 20.16 -17.90
C ALA A 250 -4.89 20.79 -16.52
N LEU A 251 -3.93 21.59 -16.06
CA LEU A 251 -4.02 22.31 -14.78
C LEU A 251 -5.11 23.40 -14.81
N ASP A 252 -5.29 24.11 -15.92
CA ASP A 252 -6.37 25.08 -16.12
C ASP A 252 -7.76 24.41 -15.95
N LEU A 253 -7.96 23.19 -16.48
CA LEU A 253 -9.20 22.42 -16.30
C LEU A 253 -9.47 22.05 -14.83
N VAL A 254 -8.42 21.61 -14.11
CA VAL A 254 -8.52 21.25 -12.69
C VAL A 254 -8.80 22.50 -11.84
N MET A 255 -8.14 23.62 -12.13
CA MET A 255 -8.39 24.90 -11.47
C MET A 255 -9.79 25.45 -11.74
N GLU A 256 -10.33 25.29 -12.96
CA GLU A 256 -11.72 25.64 -13.26
C GLU A 256 -12.69 24.76 -12.47
N ALA A 257 -12.46 23.44 -12.40
CA ALA A 257 -13.28 22.52 -11.63
C ALA A 257 -13.30 22.86 -10.13
N ILE A 258 -12.13 23.16 -9.54
CA ILE A 258 -11.98 23.64 -8.16
C ILE A 258 -12.73 24.97 -7.96
N GLY A 259 -12.65 25.88 -8.93
CA GLY A 259 -13.39 27.15 -8.92
C GLY A 259 -14.91 26.96 -8.92
N ARG A 260 -15.42 25.91 -9.57
CA ARG A 260 -16.86 25.57 -9.60
C ARG A 260 -17.37 24.97 -8.29
N THR A 261 -16.52 24.34 -7.46
CA THR A 261 -16.94 23.75 -6.18
C THR A 261 -17.01 24.75 -5.02
N GLY A 262 -16.23 25.82 -5.09
CA GLY A 262 -16.06 26.76 -3.97
C GLY A 262 -15.10 26.28 -2.87
N TYR A 263 -14.37 25.18 -3.08
CA TYR A 263 -13.38 24.63 -2.14
C TYR A 263 -11.93 25.05 -2.44
N SER A 264 -11.72 26.18 -3.13
CA SER A 264 -10.40 26.63 -3.59
C SER A 264 -9.39 26.92 -2.47
N ASP A 265 -9.87 27.15 -1.25
CA ASP A 265 -9.06 27.28 -0.03
C ASP A 265 -8.62 25.92 0.55
N LYS A 266 -9.44 24.87 0.36
CA LYS A 266 -9.20 23.52 0.91
C LYS A 266 -8.39 22.60 0.01
N ILE A 267 -8.41 22.81 -1.30
CA ILE A 267 -7.79 21.90 -2.28
C ILE A 267 -6.39 22.42 -2.68
N LYS A 268 -5.45 21.48 -2.80
CA LYS A 268 -4.14 21.66 -3.46
C LYS A 268 -3.96 20.61 -4.54
N ILE A 269 -2.95 20.79 -5.38
CA ILE A 269 -2.64 19.89 -6.50
C ILE A 269 -1.31 19.16 -6.23
N ALA A 270 -1.25 17.88 -6.61
CA ALA A 270 -0.01 17.14 -6.78
C ALA A 270 0.06 16.55 -8.19
N ILE A 271 1.27 16.22 -8.65
CA ILE A 271 1.51 15.67 -9.98
C ILE A 271 2.53 14.52 -9.94
N ASP A 272 2.26 13.44 -10.65
CA ASP A 272 3.21 12.37 -10.98
C ASP A 272 3.71 12.56 -12.41
N VAL A 273 5.00 12.86 -12.52
CA VAL A 273 5.56 13.53 -13.70
C VAL A 273 6.17 12.55 -14.68
N ALA A 274 6.90 11.56 -14.16
CA ALA A 274 7.81 10.72 -14.93
C ALA A 274 8.81 11.52 -15.82
N ALA A 275 9.44 12.57 -15.25
CA ALA A 275 10.39 13.51 -15.88
C ALA A 275 9.82 14.43 -16.99
N THR A 276 10.37 15.60 -17.38
CA THR A 276 11.51 16.44 -16.92
C THR A 276 11.16 17.92 -17.23
N SER A 277 11.45 18.85 -16.30
CA SER A 277 11.26 20.32 -16.38
C SER A 277 9.86 20.91 -16.09
N PHE A 278 9.84 22.04 -15.34
CA PHE A 278 8.62 22.76 -14.88
C PHE A 278 8.75 24.28 -14.88
N CYS A 279 7.60 24.96 -14.93
CA CYS A 279 7.42 26.37 -14.57
C CYS A 279 6.31 26.49 -13.52
N ILE A 280 6.46 27.38 -12.55
CA ILE A 280 5.63 27.43 -11.32
C ILE A 280 4.61 28.58 -11.42
N ASP A 281 3.37 28.24 -11.76
CA ASP A 281 2.21 29.16 -11.78
C ASP A 281 1.04 28.71 -10.87
N TYR A 282 1.14 27.52 -10.24
CA TYR A 282 -0.01 26.78 -9.66
C TYR A 282 0.18 26.42 -8.18
N PRO A 283 -0.90 26.13 -7.42
CA PRO A 283 -0.84 25.71 -6.01
C PRO A 283 -0.42 24.22 -5.86
N LEU A 284 0.73 23.88 -6.45
CA LEU A 284 1.37 22.57 -6.34
C LEU A 284 1.98 22.42 -4.94
N VAL A 285 1.68 21.30 -4.26
CA VAL A 285 2.24 20.98 -2.92
C VAL A 285 3.08 19.73 -2.90
N SER A 286 2.97 18.86 -3.92
CA SER A 286 3.76 17.64 -4.03
C SER A 286 4.04 17.28 -5.50
N ILE A 287 5.23 16.77 -5.77
CA ILE A 287 5.70 16.31 -7.09
C ILE A 287 6.34 14.94 -6.93
N GLU A 288 5.84 13.94 -7.65
CA GLU A 288 6.39 12.58 -7.73
C GLU A 288 7.25 12.42 -8.99
N ASP A 289 8.41 11.76 -8.83
CA ASP A 289 9.42 11.48 -9.86
C ASP A 289 9.67 12.66 -10.84
N PRO A 290 10.15 13.82 -10.34
CA PRO A 290 10.36 15.04 -11.15
C PRO A 290 11.42 14.89 -12.25
N PHE A 291 12.31 13.90 -12.13
CA PHE A 291 13.39 13.57 -13.06
C PHE A 291 13.50 12.05 -13.21
N ASP A 292 14.42 11.58 -14.08
CA ASP A 292 14.66 10.14 -14.23
C ASP A 292 15.16 9.51 -12.91
N LYS A 293 14.86 8.23 -12.72
CA LYS A 293 15.24 7.43 -11.55
C LYS A 293 16.75 7.29 -11.29
N GLU A 294 17.61 7.66 -12.24
CA GLU A 294 19.06 7.74 -12.07
C GLU A 294 19.57 9.20 -11.96
N ASP A 295 18.69 10.20 -11.99
CA ASP A 295 19.03 11.63 -11.88
C ASP A 295 18.91 12.15 -10.44
N TRP A 296 19.84 11.69 -9.62
CA TRP A 296 19.95 12.06 -8.20
C TRP A 296 20.27 13.54 -8.00
N GLU A 297 21.11 14.12 -8.87
CA GLU A 297 21.58 15.51 -8.75
C GLU A 297 20.45 16.53 -8.95
N HIS A 298 19.66 16.40 -10.03
CA HIS A 298 18.57 17.36 -10.26
C HIS A 298 17.40 17.16 -9.30
N THR A 299 17.12 15.92 -8.88
CA THR A 299 16.10 15.65 -7.85
C THR A 299 16.48 16.28 -6.52
N LYS A 300 17.75 16.11 -6.10
CA LYS A 300 18.32 16.78 -4.92
C LYS A 300 18.28 18.30 -5.03
N TYR A 301 18.61 18.86 -6.20
CA TYR A 301 18.54 20.31 -6.43
C TYR A 301 17.10 20.83 -6.23
N LEU A 302 16.10 20.19 -6.83
CA LEU A 302 14.69 20.57 -6.68
C LEU A 302 14.20 20.43 -5.22
N SER A 303 14.52 19.31 -4.56
CA SER A 303 14.22 19.06 -3.14
C SER A 303 14.83 20.17 -2.25
N GLY A 304 16.07 20.56 -2.53
CA GLY A 304 16.79 21.62 -1.83
C GLY A 304 16.24 23.03 -2.03
N LEU A 305 15.37 23.27 -3.03
CA LEU A 305 14.64 24.54 -3.14
C LEU A 305 13.49 24.66 -2.13
N GLN A 306 13.06 23.55 -1.51
CA GLN A 306 11.99 23.46 -0.51
C GLN A 306 10.65 24.11 -0.94
N ILE A 307 10.37 24.14 -2.24
CA ILE A 307 9.17 24.75 -2.83
C ILE A 307 7.91 23.90 -2.55
N CYS A 308 8.08 22.58 -2.53
CA CYS A 308 7.02 21.59 -2.38
C CYS A 308 7.60 20.27 -1.84
N GLN A 309 6.72 19.32 -1.52
CA GLN A 309 7.11 17.93 -1.29
C GLN A 309 7.65 17.32 -2.60
N VAL A 310 8.75 16.58 -2.51
CA VAL A 310 9.36 15.84 -3.60
C VAL A 310 9.35 14.37 -3.21
N VAL A 311 8.48 13.60 -3.86
CA VAL A 311 8.25 12.18 -3.62
C VAL A 311 9.12 11.36 -4.57
N GLY A 312 9.91 10.44 -4.03
CA GLY A 312 10.59 9.43 -4.83
C GLY A 312 9.77 8.15 -4.93
N ASP A 313 9.42 7.74 -6.16
CA ASP A 313 8.83 6.44 -6.46
C ASP A 313 9.83 5.57 -7.23
N GLY A 314 9.98 5.78 -8.54
CA GLY A 314 10.97 5.12 -9.38
C GLY A 314 12.41 5.48 -8.99
N LEU A 315 12.66 6.67 -8.42
CA LEU A 315 13.94 7.01 -7.81
C LEU A 315 14.30 6.06 -6.66
N LEU A 316 13.34 5.73 -5.78
CA LEU A 316 13.61 4.94 -4.58
C LEU A 316 13.36 3.44 -4.77
N MET A 317 12.42 3.07 -5.66
CA MET A 317 11.92 1.71 -5.90
C MET A 317 11.49 0.98 -4.60
N SER A 318 11.09 1.73 -3.56
CA SER A 318 10.92 1.20 -2.19
C SER A 318 12.12 0.38 -1.67
N ASN A 319 13.34 0.65 -2.16
CA ASN A 319 14.54 -0.13 -1.89
C ASN A 319 15.36 0.46 -0.73
N PRO A 320 15.59 -0.26 0.40
CA PRO A 320 16.30 0.29 1.56
C PRO A 320 17.68 0.87 1.24
N LYS A 321 18.46 0.29 0.30
CA LYS A 321 19.77 0.83 -0.07
C LYS A 321 19.66 2.18 -0.81
N ARG A 322 18.57 2.37 -1.58
CA ARG A 322 18.27 3.65 -2.26
C ARG A 322 17.66 4.66 -1.29
N ILE A 323 16.79 4.22 -0.39
CA ILE A 323 16.19 5.05 0.67
C ILE A 323 17.29 5.59 1.61
N GLU A 324 18.15 4.71 2.15
CA GLU A 324 19.29 5.08 2.98
C GLU A 324 20.19 6.11 2.28
N LYS A 325 20.52 5.88 1.00
CA LYS A 325 21.28 6.84 0.19
C LYS A 325 20.54 8.18 0.04
N ALA A 326 19.24 8.17 -0.26
CA ALA A 326 18.45 9.37 -0.45
C ALA A 326 18.29 10.20 0.83
N ILE A 327 18.24 9.54 2.00
CA ILE A 327 18.29 10.18 3.32
C ILE A 327 19.66 10.85 3.52
N GLN A 328 20.75 10.08 3.38
CA GLN A 328 22.12 10.57 3.54
C GLN A 328 22.47 11.74 2.61
N GLU A 329 21.96 11.72 1.38
CA GLU A 329 22.18 12.78 0.39
C GLU A 329 21.10 13.87 0.40
N SER A 330 20.02 13.71 1.16
CA SER A 330 18.82 14.58 1.18
C SER A 330 18.20 14.79 -0.22
N THR A 331 18.16 13.71 -1.02
CA THR A 331 17.77 13.75 -2.44
C THR A 331 16.30 14.05 -2.67
N CYS A 332 15.43 13.56 -1.78
CA CYS A 332 13.98 13.79 -1.77
C CYS A 332 13.50 13.88 -0.32
N ASN A 333 12.27 14.35 -0.10
CA ASN A 333 11.71 14.60 1.23
C ASN A 333 10.40 13.82 1.50
N ALA A 334 10.05 12.89 0.61
CA ALA A 334 8.97 11.93 0.78
C ALA A 334 9.23 10.65 -0.04
N LEU A 335 8.61 9.56 0.37
CA LEU A 335 8.70 8.23 -0.25
C LEU A 335 7.31 7.78 -0.69
N MET A 336 7.19 7.32 -1.93
CA MET A 336 6.00 6.59 -2.37
C MET A 336 6.07 5.15 -1.85
N LEU A 337 5.38 4.86 -0.75
CA LEU A 337 5.35 3.52 -0.16
C LEU A 337 4.35 2.61 -0.89
N LYS A 338 4.79 2.03 -2.01
CA LYS A 338 4.13 0.87 -2.61
C LYS A 338 4.51 -0.35 -1.76
N VAL A 339 3.54 -1.00 -1.08
CA VAL A 339 3.82 -2.15 -0.18
C VAL A 339 4.66 -3.16 -0.96
N PRO A 340 5.93 -3.36 -0.59
CA PRO A 340 6.94 -3.53 -1.61
C PRO A 340 6.82 -4.87 -2.30
N THR A 341 6.31 -4.77 -3.51
CA THR A 341 6.17 -5.84 -4.47
C THR A 341 7.54 -6.43 -4.81
N GLU A 342 8.64 -5.68 -4.79
CA GLU A 342 10.02 -6.20 -4.94
C GLU A 342 10.59 -6.89 -3.68
N TYR A 343 10.13 -6.50 -2.47
CA TYR A 343 10.55 -7.12 -1.21
C TYR A 343 9.60 -8.21 -0.72
N GLY A 344 8.44 -8.38 -1.37
CA GLY A 344 7.53 -9.51 -1.24
C GLY A 344 7.05 -9.83 0.17
N THR A 345 7.22 -8.96 1.17
CA THR A 345 6.86 -9.24 2.57
C THR A 345 6.30 -8.00 3.22
N PHE A 346 5.32 -8.17 4.11
CA PHE A 346 4.69 -7.13 4.89
C PHE A 346 5.54 -6.73 6.11
N CYS A 347 6.57 -7.51 6.43
CA CYS A 347 7.43 -7.36 7.59
C CYS A 347 7.87 -5.92 7.83
N SER A 348 7.79 -5.54 9.10
CA SER A 348 8.03 -4.22 9.65
C SER A 348 9.42 -3.64 9.36
N THR A 349 10.39 -4.37 8.81
CA THR A 349 11.72 -3.84 8.46
C THR A 349 11.68 -2.62 7.51
N VAL A 350 10.65 -2.49 6.67
CA VAL A 350 10.49 -1.32 5.80
C VAL A 350 9.82 -0.18 6.56
N LEU A 351 8.71 -0.43 7.26
CA LEU A 351 7.98 0.59 8.03
C LEU A 351 8.81 1.14 9.22
N LEU A 352 9.45 0.27 10.00
CA LEU A 352 10.32 0.63 11.11
C LEU A 352 11.54 1.42 10.65
N ARG A 353 12.21 1.03 9.54
CA ARG A 353 13.34 1.83 9.02
C ARG A 353 12.90 3.18 8.47
N ILE A 354 11.73 3.25 7.84
CA ILE A 354 11.17 4.54 7.39
C ILE A 354 10.98 5.47 8.60
N GLU A 355 10.40 5.00 9.71
CA GLU A 355 10.24 5.84 10.91
C GLU A 355 11.56 6.09 11.68
N GLU A 356 12.41 5.07 11.86
CA GLU A 356 13.70 5.19 12.58
C GLU A 356 14.74 6.03 11.82
N GLU A 357 14.74 6.04 10.48
CA GLU A 357 15.76 6.72 9.67
C GLU A 357 15.30 8.06 9.05
N LEU A 358 14.00 8.32 8.85
CA LEU A 358 13.48 9.63 8.40
C LEU A 358 12.96 10.52 9.54
N GLY A 359 12.54 9.94 10.68
CA GLY A 359 11.89 10.69 11.77
C GLY A 359 10.69 11.52 11.30
N ASP A 360 10.51 12.72 11.87
CA ASP A 360 9.44 13.68 11.53
C ASP A 360 9.44 14.15 10.06
N GLN A 361 10.38 13.70 9.22
CA GLN A 361 10.41 14.00 7.78
C GLN A 361 9.63 12.98 6.93
N ALA A 362 9.21 11.84 7.48
CA ALA A 362 8.23 10.94 6.85
C ALA A 362 6.81 11.53 6.92
N ASN A 363 6.62 12.73 6.35
CA ASN A 363 5.34 13.42 6.27
C ASN A 363 4.40 12.71 5.28
N TYR A 364 3.73 11.67 5.78
CA TYR A 364 2.36 11.39 5.34
C TYR A 364 1.58 12.70 5.41
N ALA A 365 0.97 13.11 4.30
CA ALA A 365 0.31 14.41 4.19
C ALA A 365 -0.71 14.61 5.32
N GLY A 366 -0.35 15.43 6.31
CA GLY A 366 -1.03 15.48 7.61
C GLY A 366 -0.50 16.57 8.55
N GLU A 367 0.67 16.38 9.16
CA GLU A 367 1.07 17.16 10.35
C GLU A 367 2.47 17.81 10.26
N GLY A 368 2.56 18.97 9.59
CA GLY A 368 3.85 19.68 9.43
C GLY A 368 3.82 21.19 9.16
N TRP A 369 2.65 21.84 9.13
CA TRP A 369 2.55 23.27 8.78
C TRP A 369 2.39 24.16 10.02
N ARG A 370 3.49 24.40 10.75
CA ARG A 370 3.59 25.55 11.66
C ARG A 370 4.37 26.67 10.99
N VAL A 371 3.61 27.68 10.57
CA VAL A 371 4.10 28.96 10.04
C VAL A 371 5.07 29.61 11.03
N SER A 372 6.21 30.08 10.50
CA SER A 372 6.95 31.24 11.02
C SER A 372 6.77 32.40 10.04
#